data_AF-A0A3M1Y5Y4-F1
#
_entry.id   AF-A0A3M1Y5Y4-F1
#
_cell.length_a   1.000
_cell.length_b   1.000
_cell.length_c   1.000
_cell.angle_alpha   90.00
_cell.angle_beta   90.00
_cell.angle_gamma   90.00
#
_symmetry.space_group_name_H-M   'P 1'
#
loop_
_entity.id
_entity.type
_entity.pdbx_description
1 polymer ?
#
loop_
_entity_poly.entity_id
_entity_poly.type
_entity_poly.pdbx_seq_one_letter_code
_entity_poly.pdbx_strand_id
1 'polypeptide(L)'
;MTKTFSIDKTTGTFADELLAAGFIRLLENLMGHLGEKDPAITQTDMGHYYQIDVEPGIDAAQFDSTLPAFPLAPVLRTAKNRKKLPDLLENTLYVVDYEEEKEKSDTFFTAYKELEGTLKRAYAIGDDGTFPFDAMPAPPHDHWEVFKLLNAPPMPINGYNQVLGQWY
;
A
#
# COMPACT_ATOMS: atom_id res chain seq x y z
N MET A 1 -12.38 25.31 -11.10
CA MET A 1 -12.72 25.91 -9.79
C MET A 1 -12.08 25.02 -8.73
N THR A 2 -11.23 25.57 -7.87
CA THR A 2 -10.52 24.81 -6.82
C THR A 2 -11.49 24.37 -5.72
N LYS A 3 -11.31 23.15 -5.20
CA LYS A 3 -12.04 22.63 -4.04
C LYS A 3 -11.08 22.49 -2.86
N THR A 4 -11.49 22.99 -1.70
CA THR A 4 -10.67 22.94 -0.47
C THR A 4 -11.28 21.99 0.55
N PHE A 5 -10.43 21.18 1.18
CA PHE A 5 -10.74 20.29 2.30
C PHE A 5 -9.86 20.62 3.51
N SER A 6 -10.34 20.24 4.70
CA SER A 6 -9.60 20.40 5.96
C SER A 6 -9.51 19.06 6.68
N ILE A 7 -8.32 18.70 7.16
CA ILE A 7 -8.06 17.50 7.94
C ILE A 7 -7.52 17.90 9.31
N ASP A 8 -8.31 17.69 10.35
CA ASP A 8 -7.94 18.04 11.71
C ASP A 8 -6.79 17.18 12.24
N LYS A 9 -5.82 17.82 12.91
CA LYS A 9 -4.74 17.11 13.60
C LYS A 9 -5.22 16.67 14.98
N THR A 10 -5.81 15.49 15.04
CA THR A 10 -6.47 14.99 16.27
C THR A 10 -5.50 14.28 17.21
N THR A 11 -4.41 13.72 16.70
CA THR A 11 -3.47 12.93 17.50
C THR A 11 -2.26 13.74 17.94
N GLY A 12 -1.89 14.79 17.21
CA GLY A 12 -0.65 15.54 17.42
C GLY A 12 0.59 14.72 17.08
N THR A 13 0.44 13.66 16.28
CA THR A 13 1.53 12.74 15.91
C THR A 13 1.66 12.62 14.40
N PHE A 14 2.67 11.89 13.94
CA PHE A 14 2.84 11.59 12.51
C PHE A 14 1.62 10.88 11.88
N ALA A 15 0.71 10.31 12.68
CA ALA A 15 -0.52 9.71 12.19
C ALA A 15 -1.42 10.73 11.47
N ASP A 16 -1.40 12.00 11.89
CA ASP A 16 -2.19 13.06 11.24
C ASP A 16 -1.64 13.36 9.82
N GLU A 17 -0.31 13.35 9.66
CA GLU A 17 0.36 13.50 8.36
C GLU A 17 0.06 12.31 7.43
N LEU A 18 0.08 11.08 7.97
CA LEU A 18 -0.27 9.89 7.19
C LEU A 18 -1.73 9.90 6.75
N LEU A 19 -2.64 10.44 7.58
CA LEU A 19 -4.03 10.62 7.20
C LEU A 19 -4.16 11.62 6.03
N ALA A 20 -3.44 12.75 6.10
CA ALA A 20 -3.43 13.73 5.03
C ALA A 20 -2.88 13.15 3.72
N ALA A 21 -1.74 12.45 3.78
CA ALA A 21 -1.17 11.77 2.62
C ALA A 21 -2.11 10.70 2.04
N GLY A 22 -2.78 9.92 2.89
CA GLY A 22 -3.77 8.93 2.46
C GLY A 22 -4.97 9.56 1.75
N PHE A 23 -5.45 10.70 2.25
CA PHE A 23 -6.54 11.44 1.63
C PHE A 23 -6.16 12.04 0.27
N ILE A 24 -4.92 12.56 0.14
CA ILE A 24 -4.40 13.04 -1.14
C ILE A 24 -4.40 11.93 -2.20
N ARG A 25 -3.91 10.73 -1.83
CA ARG A 25 -3.91 9.58 -2.76
C ARG A 25 -5.31 9.14 -3.17
N LEU A 26 -6.28 9.23 -2.26
CA LEU A 26 -7.68 9.00 -2.60
C LEU A 26 -8.17 10.02 -3.63
N LEU A 27 -7.87 11.30 -3.45
CA LEU A 27 -8.24 12.35 -4.39
C LEU A 27 -7.58 12.12 -5.76
N GLU A 28 -6.29 11.81 -5.82
CA GLU A 28 -5.59 11.45 -7.06
C GLU A 28 -6.28 10.30 -7.79
N ASN A 29 -6.67 9.25 -7.06
CA ASN A 29 -7.37 8.10 -7.65
C ASN A 29 -8.75 8.47 -8.20
N LEU A 30 -9.53 9.23 -7.43
CA LEU A 30 -10.86 9.67 -7.86
C LEU A 30 -10.77 10.57 -9.09
N MET A 31 -9.82 11.50 -9.12
CA MET A 31 -9.56 12.37 -10.27
C MET A 31 -9.13 11.55 -11.50
N GLY A 32 -8.29 10.53 -11.30
CA GLY A 32 -7.92 9.57 -12.35
C GLY A 32 -9.13 8.87 -12.98
N HIS A 33 -10.14 8.52 -12.19
CA HIS A 33 -11.40 7.94 -12.69
C HIS A 33 -12.22 8.93 -13.52
N LEU A 34 -12.11 10.22 -13.24
CA LEU A 34 -12.71 11.28 -14.06
C LEU A 34 -11.88 11.60 -15.32
N GLY A 35 -10.76 10.92 -15.53
CA GLY A 35 -9.86 11.11 -16.67
C GLY A 35 -8.77 12.16 -16.43
N GLU A 36 -8.68 12.72 -15.23
CA GLU A 36 -7.67 13.71 -14.86
C GLU A 36 -6.37 13.02 -14.43
N LYS A 37 -5.32 13.17 -15.24
CA LYS A 37 -4.05 12.44 -15.04
C LYS A 37 -3.07 13.12 -14.09
N ASP A 38 -3.21 14.43 -13.92
CA ASP A 38 -2.28 15.25 -13.12
C ASP A 38 -3.06 16.36 -12.41
N PRO A 39 -3.94 16.00 -11.45
CA PRO A 39 -4.65 16.99 -10.66
C PRO A 39 -3.66 17.74 -9.77
N ALA A 40 -3.76 19.07 -9.74
CA ALA A 40 -3.00 19.89 -8.82
C ALA A 40 -3.59 19.74 -7.42
N ILE A 41 -2.97 18.91 -6.58
CA ILE A 41 -3.35 18.70 -5.18
C ILE A 41 -2.25 19.26 -4.30
N THR A 42 -2.58 20.26 -3.48
CA THR A 42 -1.61 20.95 -2.61
C THR A 42 -2.01 20.77 -1.15
N GLN A 43 -1.08 20.30 -0.33
CA GLN A 43 -1.21 20.26 1.12
C GLN A 43 -0.53 21.48 1.76
N THR A 44 -1.25 22.20 2.62
CA THR A 44 -0.71 23.30 3.43
C THR A 44 -0.96 23.04 4.91
N ASP A 45 0.09 23.14 5.72
CA ASP A 45 -0.03 23.04 7.18
C ASP A 45 -0.56 24.37 7.78
N MET A 46 -1.73 24.32 8.41
CA MET A 46 -2.39 25.46 9.04
C MET A 46 -2.31 25.42 10.58
N GLY A 47 -1.32 24.72 11.11
CA GLY A 47 -1.10 24.53 12.55
C GLY A 47 -1.98 23.43 13.11
N HIS A 48 -3.28 23.69 13.25
CA HIS A 48 -4.26 22.78 13.88
C HIS A 48 -4.89 21.77 12.90
N TYR A 49 -4.76 22.00 11.60
CA TYR A 49 -5.28 21.14 10.55
C TYR A 49 -4.39 21.24 9.31
N TYR A 50 -4.53 20.29 8.39
CA TYR A 50 -4.00 20.39 7.04
C TYR A 50 -5.10 20.88 6.10
N GLN A 51 -4.79 21.89 5.29
CA GLN A 51 -5.63 22.31 4.17
C GLN A 51 -5.20 21.55 2.92
N ILE A 52 -6.15 20.93 2.23
CA ILE A 52 -5.93 20.23 0.96
C ILE A 52 -6.71 20.96 -0.14
N ASP A 53 -6.00 21.58 -1.06
CA ASP A 53 -6.59 22.24 -2.23
C ASP A 53 -6.46 21.35 -3.46
N VAL A 54 -7.55 21.17 -4.21
CA VAL A 54 -7.64 20.28 -5.38
C VAL A 54 -8.10 21.07 -6.60
N GLU A 55 -7.34 20.98 -7.69
CA GLU A 55 -7.67 21.55 -8.99
C GLU A 55 -7.42 20.54 -10.14
N PRO A 56 -8.41 20.27 -11.01
CA PRO A 56 -9.77 20.80 -10.99
C PRO A 56 -10.56 20.32 -9.78
N GLY A 57 -11.49 21.15 -9.30
CA GLY A 57 -12.29 20.81 -8.12
C GLY A 57 -13.13 19.57 -8.36
N ILE A 58 -13.15 18.71 -7.35
CA ILE A 58 -13.87 17.45 -7.35
C ILE A 58 -15.33 17.66 -6.89
N ASP A 59 -16.30 17.11 -7.64
CA ASP A 59 -17.70 17.07 -7.24
C ASP A 59 -18.09 15.63 -6.87
N ALA A 60 -18.47 15.43 -5.61
CA ALA A 60 -18.84 14.12 -5.09
C ALA A 60 -20.04 13.51 -5.84
N ALA A 61 -20.90 14.32 -6.45
CA ALA A 61 -22.04 13.85 -7.23
C ALA A 61 -21.62 13.13 -8.53
N GLN A 62 -20.36 13.25 -8.95
CA GLN A 62 -19.81 12.57 -10.13
C GLN A 62 -19.44 11.11 -9.86
N PHE A 63 -19.39 10.70 -8.59
CA PHE A 63 -19.08 9.34 -8.20
C PHE A 63 -20.35 8.61 -7.79
N ASP A 64 -20.57 7.44 -8.38
CA ASP A 64 -21.63 6.53 -7.97
C ASP A 64 -21.04 5.35 -7.17
N SER A 65 -21.91 4.44 -6.74
CA SER A 65 -21.51 3.25 -6.00
C SER A 65 -20.81 2.17 -6.86
N THR A 66 -20.46 2.48 -8.12
CA THR A 66 -19.78 1.54 -9.03
C THR A 66 -18.27 1.76 -9.10
N LEU A 67 -17.75 2.75 -8.35
CA LEU A 67 -16.32 2.92 -8.21
C LEU A 67 -15.65 1.62 -7.73
N PRO A 68 -14.55 1.20 -8.37
CA PRO A 68 -13.80 0.04 -7.91
C PRO A 68 -13.18 0.32 -6.54
N ALA A 69 -13.04 -0.73 -5.74
CA ALA A 69 -12.35 -0.63 -4.46
C ALA A 69 -10.91 -0.11 -4.66
N PHE A 70 -10.50 0.85 -3.82
CA PHE A 70 -9.20 1.52 -3.86
C PHE A 70 -8.38 1.22 -2.60
N PRO A 71 -7.69 0.07 -2.54
CA PRO A 71 -6.85 -0.27 -1.40
C PRO A 71 -5.55 0.53 -1.47
N LEU A 72 -5.26 1.35 -0.46
CA LEU A 72 -3.95 1.98 -0.33
C LEU A 72 -2.84 1.00 0.09
N ALA A 73 -3.24 -0.10 0.72
CA ALA A 73 -2.36 -1.20 1.08
C ALA A 73 -3.16 -2.51 1.12
N PRO A 74 -2.52 -3.65 0.87
CA PRO A 74 -3.20 -4.94 0.88
C PRO A 74 -3.50 -5.39 2.30
N VAL A 75 -4.64 -6.06 2.49
CA VAL A 75 -4.94 -6.77 3.73
C VAL A 75 -3.97 -7.93 3.89
N LEU A 76 -3.33 -8.04 5.06
CA LEU A 76 -2.42 -9.15 5.33
C LEU A 76 -3.20 -10.34 5.90
N ARG A 77 -3.37 -11.37 5.08
CA ARG A 77 -4.04 -12.61 5.45
C ARG A 77 -3.04 -13.56 6.10
N THR A 78 -3.42 -14.11 7.25
CA THR A 78 -2.66 -15.12 8.00
C THR A 78 -3.54 -16.29 8.34
N ALA A 79 -2.95 -17.41 8.73
CA ALA A 79 -3.69 -18.57 9.24
C ALA A 79 -4.67 -18.22 10.38
N LYS A 80 -4.34 -17.22 11.21
CA LYS A 80 -5.14 -16.82 12.38
C LYS A 80 -6.34 -15.93 12.05
N ASN A 81 -6.22 -15.07 11.04
CA ASN A 81 -7.26 -14.09 10.70
C ASN A 81 -8.07 -14.48 9.45
N ARG A 82 -7.66 -15.49 8.68
CA ARG A 82 -8.31 -15.92 7.43
C ARG A 82 -9.83 -16.08 7.53
N LYS A 83 -10.32 -16.66 8.64
CA LYS A 83 -11.77 -16.87 8.88
C LYS A 83 -12.53 -15.61 9.31
N LYS A 84 -11.83 -14.54 9.68
CA LYS A 84 -12.40 -13.28 10.17
C LYS A 84 -12.36 -12.16 9.13
N LEU A 85 -11.60 -12.35 8.06
CA LEU A 85 -11.57 -11.39 6.96
C LEU A 85 -12.89 -11.51 6.17
N PRO A 86 -13.44 -10.37 5.69
CA PRO A 86 -14.56 -10.40 4.75
C PRO A 86 -14.14 -11.11 3.46
N ASP A 87 -15.11 -11.42 2.60
CA ASP A 87 -14.85 -12.01 1.29
C ASP A 87 -14.18 -10.96 0.40
N LEU A 88 -12.85 -10.91 0.46
CA LEU A 88 -12.01 -9.97 -0.28
C LEU A 88 -11.68 -10.58 -1.64
N LEU A 89 -11.57 -9.74 -2.67
CA LEU A 89 -11.09 -10.16 -3.97
C LEU A 89 -9.70 -10.82 -3.82
N GLU A 90 -9.48 -11.99 -4.45
CA GLU A 90 -8.23 -12.76 -4.34
C GLU A 90 -7.02 -12.13 -5.07
N ASN A 91 -7.09 -10.84 -5.36
CA ASN A 91 -6.01 -10.12 -6.04
C ASN A 91 -5.02 -9.55 -5.01
N THR A 92 -3.72 -9.66 -5.31
CA THR A 92 -2.61 -9.23 -4.44
C THR A 92 -2.60 -7.74 -4.11
N LEU A 93 -3.25 -6.91 -4.91
CA LEU A 93 -3.52 -5.49 -4.59
C LEU A 93 -4.41 -5.34 -3.35
N TYR A 94 -5.26 -6.33 -3.09
CA TYR A 94 -6.24 -6.32 -2.01
C TYR A 94 -5.86 -7.25 -0.87
N VAL A 95 -5.20 -8.38 -1.15
CA VAL A 95 -4.88 -9.40 -0.16
C VAL A 95 -3.49 -9.98 -0.41
N VAL A 96 -2.62 -9.92 0.60
CA VAL A 96 -1.36 -10.66 0.60
C VAL A 96 -1.46 -11.83 1.59
N ASP A 97 -1.18 -13.04 1.11
CA ASP A 97 -1.14 -14.24 1.94
C ASP A 97 0.25 -14.37 2.59
N TYR A 98 0.32 -14.17 3.90
CA TYR A 98 1.58 -14.11 4.61
C TYR A 98 2.35 -15.43 4.54
N GLU A 99 1.65 -16.56 4.65
CA GLU A 99 2.30 -17.87 4.64
C GLU A 99 2.87 -18.21 3.26
N GLU A 100 2.17 -17.86 2.19
CA GLU A 100 2.66 -18.03 0.81
C GLU A 100 3.86 -17.13 0.52
N GLU A 101 3.81 -15.85 0.91
CA GLU A 101 4.94 -14.92 0.73
C GLU A 101 6.16 -15.33 1.56
N LYS A 102 5.93 -15.90 2.76
CA LYS A 102 7.01 -16.48 3.55
C LYS A 102 7.68 -17.63 2.82
N GLU A 103 6.92 -18.54 2.24
CA GLU A 103 7.45 -19.67 1.47
C GLU A 103 8.20 -19.21 0.22
N LYS A 104 7.68 -18.21 -0.51
CA LYS A 104 8.38 -17.58 -1.64
C LYS A 104 9.71 -16.98 -1.20
N SER A 105 9.71 -16.19 -0.12
CA SER A 105 10.92 -15.60 0.45
C SER A 105 11.94 -16.69 0.81
N ASP A 106 11.53 -17.71 1.56
CA ASP A 106 12.42 -18.79 1.99
C ASP A 106 13.00 -19.54 0.78
N THR A 107 12.18 -19.81 -0.24
CA THR A 107 12.59 -20.49 -1.48
C THR A 107 13.57 -19.63 -2.28
N PHE A 108 13.23 -18.36 -2.52
CA PHE A 108 14.05 -17.42 -3.26
C PHE A 108 15.42 -17.23 -2.61
N PHE A 109 15.44 -16.93 -1.30
CA PHE A 109 16.70 -16.68 -0.60
C PHE A 109 17.51 -17.94 -0.32
N THR A 110 16.90 -19.13 -0.37
CA THR A 110 17.65 -20.40 -0.37
C THR A 110 18.37 -20.59 -1.71
N ALA A 111 17.69 -20.40 -2.84
CA ALA A 111 18.35 -20.43 -4.16
C ALA A 111 19.42 -19.33 -4.29
N TYR A 112 19.14 -18.14 -3.78
CA TYR A 112 20.06 -17.00 -3.77
C TYR A 112 21.39 -17.31 -3.07
N LYS A 113 21.37 -18.12 -2.00
CA LYS A 113 22.58 -18.51 -1.26
C LYS A 113 23.53 -19.36 -2.10
N GLU A 114 23.02 -20.14 -3.05
CA GLU A 114 23.81 -20.99 -3.93
C GLU A 114 24.41 -20.21 -5.13
N LEU A 115 23.94 -18.99 -5.38
CA LEU A 115 24.46 -18.16 -6.47
C LEU A 115 25.92 -17.74 -6.25
N GLU A 116 26.62 -17.52 -7.37
CA GLU A 116 27.95 -16.92 -7.37
C GLU A 116 27.92 -15.48 -6.81
N GLY A 117 29.06 -15.03 -6.27
CA GLY A 117 29.17 -13.71 -5.63
C GLY A 117 28.88 -12.54 -6.58
N THR A 118 29.19 -12.69 -7.87
CA THR A 118 28.89 -11.70 -8.93
C THR A 118 27.39 -11.51 -9.12
N LEU A 119 26.62 -12.61 -9.18
CA LEU A 119 25.17 -12.58 -9.30
C LEU A 119 24.51 -12.03 -8.04
N LYS A 120 25.00 -12.40 -6.85
CA LYS A 120 24.54 -11.81 -5.58
C LYS A 120 24.75 -10.29 -5.55
N ARG A 121 25.89 -9.82 -6.05
CA ARG A 121 26.16 -8.38 -6.14
C ARG A 121 25.23 -7.68 -7.12
N ALA A 122 24.94 -8.30 -8.28
CA ALA A 122 24.01 -7.75 -9.27
C ALA A 122 22.63 -7.49 -8.64
N TYR A 123 22.09 -8.46 -7.90
CA TYR A 123 20.83 -8.27 -7.16
C TYR A 123 20.90 -7.11 -6.17
N ALA A 124 21.97 -7.03 -5.36
CA ALA A 124 22.09 -6.02 -4.31
C ALA A 124 22.17 -4.58 -4.84
N ILE A 125 22.62 -4.39 -6.08
CA ILE A 125 22.71 -3.07 -6.73
C ILE A 125 21.55 -2.78 -7.69
N GLY A 126 20.63 -3.73 -7.88
CA GLY A 126 19.52 -3.61 -8.84
C GLY A 126 19.95 -3.71 -10.30
N ASP A 127 20.98 -4.51 -10.61
CA ASP A 127 21.38 -4.79 -12.00
C ASP A 127 20.60 -5.99 -12.56
N ASP A 128 19.38 -5.70 -13.01
CA ASP A 128 18.44 -6.68 -13.55
C ASP A 128 18.93 -7.32 -14.86
N GLY A 129 19.86 -6.67 -15.58
CA GLY A 129 20.44 -7.21 -16.81
C GLY A 129 21.40 -8.37 -16.56
N THR A 130 22.02 -8.40 -15.38
CA THR A 130 22.97 -9.45 -14.97
C THR A 130 22.32 -10.49 -14.06
N PHE A 131 21.31 -10.13 -13.27
CA PHE A 131 20.66 -11.07 -12.37
C PHE A 131 19.70 -12.01 -13.11
N PRO A 132 19.80 -13.34 -12.93
CA PRO A 132 19.05 -14.30 -13.73
C PRO A 132 17.64 -14.54 -13.16
N PHE A 133 16.77 -13.52 -13.19
CA PHE A 133 15.41 -13.64 -12.67
C PHE A 133 14.63 -14.83 -13.26
N ASP A 134 14.80 -15.12 -14.55
CA ASP A 134 14.12 -16.23 -15.24
C ASP A 134 14.52 -17.62 -14.74
N ALA A 135 15.72 -17.76 -14.15
CA ALA A 135 16.24 -19.01 -13.62
C ALA A 135 16.06 -19.13 -12.09
N MET A 136 15.52 -18.08 -11.46
CA MET A 136 15.29 -18.01 -10.03
C MET A 136 13.83 -18.35 -9.70
N PRO A 137 13.55 -18.83 -8.48
CA PRO A 137 12.20 -18.79 -7.93
C PRO A 137 11.65 -17.36 -7.99
N ALA A 138 10.32 -17.21 -7.95
CA ALA A 138 9.73 -15.88 -7.87
C ALA A 138 10.20 -15.15 -6.60
N PRO A 139 10.61 -13.87 -6.69
CA PRO A 139 10.93 -13.10 -5.51
C PRO A 139 9.66 -12.90 -4.65
N PRO A 140 9.81 -12.69 -3.33
CA PRO A 140 8.69 -12.28 -2.50
C PRO A 140 8.23 -10.87 -2.89
N HIS A 141 7.05 -10.48 -2.43
CA HIS A 141 6.51 -9.13 -2.61
C HIS A 141 7.52 -8.05 -2.18
N ASP A 142 7.63 -6.95 -2.93
CA ASP A 142 8.64 -5.90 -2.70
C ASP A 142 8.64 -5.35 -1.25
N HIS A 143 7.45 -5.22 -0.66
CA HIS A 143 7.25 -4.81 0.74
C HIS A 143 7.30 -5.94 1.78
N TRP A 144 7.83 -7.11 1.45
CA TRP A 144 7.84 -8.30 2.33
C TRP A 144 8.40 -8.02 3.73
N GLU A 145 9.46 -7.22 3.84
CA GLU A 145 10.04 -6.85 5.14
C GLU A 145 9.06 -6.06 6.01
N VAL A 146 8.20 -5.23 5.42
CA VAL A 146 7.13 -4.52 6.14
C VAL A 146 6.07 -5.52 6.64
N PHE A 147 5.67 -6.47 5.80
CA PHE A 147 4.68 -7.49 6.18
C PHE A 147 5.18 -8.39 7.32
N LYS A 148 6.47 -8.75 7.30
CA LYS A 148 7.13 -9.44 8.41
C LYS A 148 7.03 -8.66 9.71
N LEU A 149 7.31 -7.35 9.69
CA LEU A 149 7.21 -6.50 10.86
C LEU A 149 5.76 -6.41 11.37
N LEU A 150 4.78 -6.28 10.47
CA LEU A 150 3.36 -6.22 10.83
C LEU A 150 2.84 -7.51 11.48
N ASN A 151 3.41 -8.67 11.13
CA ASN A 151 3.05 -9.95 11.72
C ASN A 151 3.92 -10.35 12.94
N ALA A 152 4.96 -9.58 13.26
CA ALA A 152 5.85 -9.86 14.38
C ALA A 152 5.33 -9.22 15.69
N PRO A 153 5.37 -9.91 16.84
CA PRO A 153 5.07 -9.29 18.13
C PRO A 153 5.99 -8.08 18.40
N PRO A 154 5.47 -6.97 18.96
CA PRO A 154 4.12 -6.76 19.48
C PRO A 154 3.11 -6.20 18.46
N MET A 155 3.45 -6.12 17.18
CA MET A 155 2.65 -5.43 16.17
C MET A 155 1.27 -6.08 15.99
N PRO A 156 0.17 -5.33 16.14
CA PRO A 156 -1.16 -5.90 16.02
C PRO A 156 -1.55 -5.91 14.53
N ILE A 157 -1.22 -6.98 13.81
CA ILE A 157 -1.76 -7.25 12.47
C ILE A 157 -3.29 -7.04 12.41
N ASN A 158 -3.99 -7.33 13.51
CA ASN A 158 -5.42 -7.07 13.64
C ASN A 158 -5.77 -5.58 13.59
N GLY A 159 -4.97 -4.71 14.21
CA GLY A 159 -5.17 -3.26 14.15
C GLY A 159 -4.90 -2.72 12.74
N TYR A 160 -3.84 -3.21 12.08
CA TYR A 160 -3.57 -2.90 10.68
C TYR A 160 -4.74 -3.30 9.77
N ASN A 161 -5.18 -4.57 9.82
CA ASN A 161 -6.29 -5.04 9.00
C ASN A 161 -7.63 -4.38 9.35
N GLN A 162 -7.85 -3.97 10.60
CA GLN A 162 -9.06 -3.24 10.99
C GLN A 162 -9.12 -1.87 10.32
N VAL A 163 -7.99 -1.16 10.22
CA VAL A 163 -7.93 0.12 9.50
C VAL A 163 -8.21 -0.11 8.02
N LEU A 164 -7.57 -1.10 7.40
CA LEU A 164 -7.80 -1.40 5.98
C LEU A 164 -9.24 -1.85 5.68
N GLY A 165 -9.87 -2.59 6.60
CA GLY A 165 -11.26 -3.00 6.46
C GLY A 165 -12.27 -1.86 6.53
N GLN A 166 -11.88 -0.64 6.93
CA GLN A 166 -12.74 0.55 6.84
C GLN A 166 -12.68 1.22 5.45
N TRP A 167 -11.71 0.83 4.62
CA TRP A 167 -11.41 1.45 3.32
C TRP A 167 -11.85 0.56 2.15
N TYR A 168 -12.49 -0.57 2.47
CA TYR A 168 -13.05 -1.57 1.57
C TYR A 168 -14.57 -1.50 1.62
#